data_AF-A0A351GEV9-F1
#
_entry.id   AF-A0A351GEV9-F1
#
_cell.length_a   1.000
_cell.length_b   1.000
_cell.length_c   1.000
_cell.angle_alpha   90.00
_cell.angle_beta   90.00
_cell.angle_gamma   90.00
#
_symmetry.space_group_name_H-M   'P 1'
#
loop_
_entity.id
_entity.type
_entity.pdbx_description
1 polymer ?
#
loop_
_entity_poly.entity_id
_entity_poly.type
_entity_poly.pdbx_seq_one_letter_code
_entity_poly.pdbx_strand_id
1 'polypeptide(L)'
;MLKEWDIHSDTVDYIIKHTYHPDFIKKIGKNTIFLEAKGRFWDHAEHNKYVWVKKALPKNIELVFLFADPSAPMPQAKRRKDGTKRSHAEWAEANGFRWYSVYSIPKKWIDSSCVITENPDYPEELE
;
A
#
# COMPACT_ATOMS: atom_id res chain seq x y z
N MET A 1 -25.78 22.55 -35.93
CA MET A 1 -24.31 22.46 -36.06
C MET A 1 -23.71 23.66 -35.34
N LEU A 2 -22.77 23.45 -34.42
CA LEU A 2 -22.09 24.50 -33.66
C LEU A 2 -21.01 25.12 -34.56
N LYS A 3 -21.36 26.14 -35.35
CA LYS A 3 -20.50 26.72 -36.40
C LYS A 3 -19.43 27.70 -35.90
N GLU A 4 -19.56 28.18 -34.67
CA GLU A 4 -18.70 29.22 -34.07
C GLU A 4 -17.95 28.73 -32.83
N TRP A 5 -17.91 27.41 -32.62
CA TRP A 5 -17.28 26.81 -31.44
C TRP A 5 -15.98 26.13 -31.85
N ASP A 6 -14.91 26.48 -31.17
CA ASP A 6 -13.66 25.75 -31.26
C ASP A 6 -13.78 24.43 -30.50
N ILE A 7 -13.58 23.32 -31.21
CA ILE A 7 -13.72 21.96 -30.67
C ILE A 7 -12.32 21.41 -30.38
N HIS A 8 -12.05 21.13 -29.11
CA HIS A 8 -10.75 20.62 -28.62
C HIS A 8 -9.55 21.55 -28.88
N SER A 9 -9.74 22.88 -28.83
CA SER A 9 -8.66 23.85 -29.05
C SER A 9 -7.67 23.97 -27.89
N ASP A 10 -8.16 23.88 -26.65
CA ASP A 10 -7.39 24.23 -25.46
C ASP A 10 -7.38 23.11 -24.42
N THR A 11 -6.31 23.05 -23.64
CA THR A 11 -6.15 22.15 -22.50
C THR A 11 -5.92 22.95 -21.23
N VAL A 12 -6.53 22.53 -20.13
CA VAL A 12 -6.37 23.15 -18.81
C VAL A 12 -5.82 22.13 -17.83
N ASP A 13 -4.65 22.43 -17.27
CA ASP A 13 -4.05 21.64 -16.21
C ASP A 13 -4.81 21.86 -14.90
N TYR A 14 -5.05 20.77 -14.16
CA TYR A 14 -5.68 20.82 -12.84
C TYR A 14 -5.06 19.81 -11.88
N ILE A 15 -5.20 20.06 -10.58
CA ILE A 15 -4.63 19.22 -9.52
C ILE A 15 -5.77 18.69 -8.65
N ILE A 16 -5.80 17.37 -8.44
CA ILE A 16 -6.68 16.73 -7.46
C ILE A 16 -5.91 16.56 -6.15
N LYS A 17 -6.45 17.10 -5.06
CA LYS A 17 -5.85 16.96 -3.72
C LYS A 17 -6.31 15.66 -3.08
N HIS A 18 -5.36 14.93 -2.50
CA HIS A 18 -5.62 13.73 -1.72
C HIS A 18 -4.85 13.80 -0.38
N THR A 19 -5.45 13.24 0.66
CA THR A 19 -4.80 13.06 1.97
C THR A 19 -4.57 11.58 2.17
N TYR A 20 -3.33 11.20 2.52
CA TYR A 20 -2.98 9.82 2.84
C TYR A 20 -2.88 9.64 4.35
N HIS A 21 -3.57 8.64 4.86
CA HIS A 21 -3.56 8.24 6.27
C HIS A 21 -2.90 6.87 6.37
N PRO A 22 -1.66 6.77 6.87
CA PRO A 22 -1.02 5.48 7.10
C PRO A 22 -1.67 4.77 8.30
N ASP A 23 -1.69 3.44 8.26
CA ASP A 23 -2.26 2.64 9.37
C ASP A 23 -1.46 2.82 10.67
N PHE A 24 -0.12 2.76 10.57
CA PHE A 24 0.76 2.91 11.73
C PHE A 24 1.93 3.85 11.44
N ILE A 25 2.36 4.58 12.47
CA ILE A 25 3.47 5.53 12.39
C ILE A 25 4.49 5.21 13.49
N LYS A 26 5.77 5.08 13.11
CA LYS A 26 6.88 4.89 14.05
C LYS A 26 8.02 5.85 13.77
N LYS A 27 8.44 6.61 14.79
CA LYS A 27 9.64 7.47 14.71
C LYS A 27 10.87 6.68 15.15
N ILE A 28 11.93 6.72 14.35
CA ILE A 28 13.21 6.06 14.61
C ILE A 28 14.31 7.10 14.39
N GLY A 29 14.72 7.76 15.47
CA GLY A 29 15.65 8.89 15.40
C GLY A 29 15.06 10.02 14.54
N LYS A 30 15.75 10.38 13.45
CA LYS A 30 15.33 11.42 12.50
C LYS A 30 14.39 10.93 11.39
N ASN A 31 14.21 9.61 11.28
CA ASN A 31 13.39 8.99 10.24
C ASN A 31 12.03 8.59 10.81
N THR A 32 11.02 8.59 9.94
CA THR A 32 9.67 8.13 10.26
C THR A 32 9.31 6.98 9.33
N ILE A 33 8.78 5.89 9.89
CA ILE A 33 8.20 4.79 9.13
C ILE A 33 6.69 4.94 9.15
N PHE A 34 6.10 4.94 7.97
CA PHE A 34 4.68 4.66 7.77
C PHE A 34 4.56 3.19 7.42
N LEU A 35 3.85 2.43 8.25
CA LEU A 35 3.61 1.01 8.04
C LEU A 35 2.16 0.82 7.62
N GLU A 36 1.94 0.26 6.44
CA GLU A 36 0.61 -0.06 5.90
C GLU A 36 0.38 -1.56 5.98
N ALA A 37 -0.64 -1.99 6.73
CA ALA A 37 -1.08 -3.38 6.75
C ALA A 37 -1.96 -3.65 5.54
N LYS A 38 -1.62 -4.68 4.76
CA LYS A 38 -2.33 -4.97 3.52
C LYS A 38 -2.62 -6.45 3.35
N GLY A 39 -3.91 -6.77 3.20
CA GLY A 39 -4.38 -8.08 2.77
C GLY A 39 -4.18 -8.29 1.27
N ARG A 40 -5.01 -7.62 0.47
CA ARG A 40 -4.97 -7.69 -1.00
C ARG A 40 -5.19 -6.31 -1.63
N PHE A 41 -4.61 -6.07 -2.80
CA PHE A 41 -4.98 -4.96 -3.68
C PHE A 41 -6.20 -5.33 -4.55
N TRP A 42 -7.20 -4.46 -4.55
CA TRP A 42 -8.46 -4.60 -5.29
C TRP A 42 -8.30 -4.27 -6.77
N ASP A 43 -7.64 -3.16 -7.08
CA ASP A 43 -7.51 -2.69 -8.45
C ASP A 43 -6.19 -1.92 -8.71
N HIS A 44 -6.06 -1.44 -9.95
CA HIS A 44 -4.90 -0.68 -10.38
C HIS A 44 -4.81 0.69 -9.68
N ALA A 45 -5.94 1.35 -9.45
CA ALA A 45 -5.96 2.67 -8.84
C ALA A 45 -5.42 2.62 -7.40
N GLU A 46 -5.81 1.58 -6.66
CA GLU A 46 -5.38 1.37 -5.28
C GLU A 46 -3.89 1.16 -5.16
N HIS A 47 -3.28 0.25 -5.93
CA HIS A 47 -1.84 0.05 -5.82
C HIS A 47 -1.06 1.25 -6.38
N ASN A 48 -1.57 1.90 -7.44
CA ASN A 48 -0.92 3.08 -8.03
C ASN A 48 -0.94 4.29 -7.09
N LYS A 49 -1.96 4.42 -6.22
CA LYS A 49 -2.02 5.41 -5.14
C LYS A 49 -0.72 5.43 -4.33
N TYR A 50 -0.22 4.27 -3.91
CA TYR A 50 0.96 4.19 -3.06
C TYR A 50 2.25 4.63 -3.78
N VAL A 51 2.34 4.43 -5.10
CA VAL A 51 3.46 4.94 -5.91
C VAL A 51 3.48 6.47 -5.87
N TRP A 52 2.32 7.12 -5.97
CA TRP A 52 2.21 8.58 -5.85
C TRP A 52 2.48 9.07 -4.43
N VAL A 53 1.94 8.37 -3.42
CA VAL A 53 2.24 8.67 -2.01
C VAL A 53 3.74 8.64 -1.77
N LYS A 54 4.45 7.58 -2.19
CA LYS A 54 5.91 7.48 -2.03
C LYS A 54 6.65 8.65 -2.68
N LYS A 55 6.22 9.11 -3.85
CA LYS A 55 6.82 10.27 -4.53
C LYS A 55 6.57 11.58 -3.77
N ALA A 56 5.43 11.70 -3.10
CA ALA A 56 5.06 12.89 -2.34
C ALA A 56 5.67 12.92 -0.92
N LEU A 57 6.11 11.77 -0.39
CA LEU A 57 6.68 11.69 0.96
C LEU A 57 8.04 12.43 1.05
N PRO A 58 8.30 13.14 2.17
CA PRO A 58 9.62 13.67 2.46
C PRO A 58 10.68 12.58 2.53
N LYS A 59 11.95 12.92 2.23
CA LYS A 59 13.07 11.96 2.20
C LYS A 59 13.31 11.20 3.50
N ASN A 60 12.93 11.77 4.65
CA ASN A 60 13.07 11.13 5.96
C ASN A 60 11.85 10.27 6.36
N ILE A 61 10.84 10.16 5.50
CA ILE A 61 9.67 9.31 5.71
C ILE A 61 9.69 8.16 4.70
N GLU A 62 9.58 6.95 5.21
CA GLU A 62 9.54 5.74 4.39
C GLU A 62 8.19 5.04 4.56
N LEU A 63 7.53 4.76 3.44
CA LEU A 63 6.35 3.89 3.40
C LEU A 63 6.78 2.44 3.24
N VAL A 64 6.36 1.61 4.19
CA VAL A 64 6.67 0.18 4.30
C VAL A 64 5.37 -0.61 4.34
N PHE A 65 5.32 -1.74 3.65
CA PHE A 65 4.16 -2.63 3.70
C PHE A 65 4.34 -3.77 4.72
N LEU A 66 3.25 -4.13 5.37
CA LEU A 66 3.08 -5.39 6.08
C LEU A 66 2.01 -6.21 5.35
N PHE A 67 2.44 -7.19 4.55
CA PHE A 67 1.53 -8.05 3.80
C PHE A 67 1.06 -9.22 4.65
N ALA A 68 -0.25 -9.47 4.64
CA ALA A 68 -0.82 -10.71 5.21
C ALA A 68 -0.34 -11.92 4.40
N ASP A 69 -0.41 -11.83 3.06
CA ASP A 69 0.16 -12.80 2.13
C ASP A 69 0.96 -12.08 1.02
N PRO A 70 2.31 -12.07 1.10
CA PRO A 70 3.14 -11.48 0.06
C PRO A 70 3.03 -12.17 -1.30
N SER A 71 2.63 -13.45 -1.32
CA SER A 71 2.50 -14.27 -2.54
C SER A 71 1.17 -14.05 -3.26
N ALA A 72 0.22 -13.34 -2.62
CA ALA A 72 -1.06 -13.03 -3.20
C ALA A 72 -0.91 -12.38 -4.59
N PRO A 73 -1.76 -12.72 -5.57
CA PRO A 73 -1.65 -12.19 -6.91
C PRO A 73 -2.15 -10.74 -6.99
N MET A 74 -1.43 -9.89 -7.71
CA MET A 74 -1.89 -8.54 -8.05
C MET A 74 -3.21 -8.59 -8.85
N PRO A 75 -4.10 -7.61 -8.67
CA PRO A 75 -5.35 -7.53 -9.40
C PRO A 75 -5.08 -7.46 -10.91
N GLN A 76 -5.86 -8.23 -11.67
CA GLN A 76 -5.79 -8.29 -13.14
C GLN A 76 -4.41 -8.72 -13.71
N ALA A 77 -3.50 -9.22 -12.88
CA ALA A 77 -2.20 -9.69 -13.36
C ALA A 77 -2.35 -10.84 -14.35
N LYS A 78 -1.69 -10.71 -15.50
CA LYS A 78 -1.60 -11.75 -16.52
C LYS A 78 -0.87 -12.97 -15.95
N ARG A 79 -1.39 -14.15 -16.26
CA ARG A 79 -0.76 -15.42 -15.87
C ARG A 79 0.50 -15.64 -16.72
N ARG A 80 1.61 -16.01 -16.08
CA ARG A 80 2.86 -16.40 -16.72
C ARG A 80 2.77 -17.82 -17.28
N LYS A 81 3.77 -18.24 -18.06
CA LYS A 81 3.83 -19.60 -18.64
C LYS A 81 3.88 -20.70 -17.57
N ASP A 82 4.50 -20.41 -16.44
CA ASP A 82 4.59 -21.30 -15.27
C ASP A 82 3.30 -21.35 -14.41
N GLY A 83 2.26 -20.60 -14.81
CA GLY A 83 0.99 -20.55 -14.09
C GLY A 83 0.95 -19.56 -12.93
N THR A 84 2.06 -18.90 -12.59
CA THR A 84 2.10 -17.87 -11.55
C THR A 84 1.56 -16.53 -12.06
N LYS A 85 1.19 -15.65 -11.14
CA LYS A 85 0.85 -14.25 -11.43
C LYS A 85 1.80 -13.37 -10.65
N ARG A 86 1.96 -12.12 -11.10
CA ARG A 86 2.73 -11.13 -10.36
C ARG A 86 2.20 -11.02 -8.94
N SER A 87 3.05 -11.19 -7.94
CA SER A 87 2.67 -11.14 -6.53
C SER A 87 2.72 -9.73 -5.95
N HIS A 88 2.21 -9.55 -4.72
CA HIS A 88 2.31 -8.28 -3.99
C HIS A 88 3.77 -7.94 -3.67
N ALA A 89 4.56 -8.94 -3.25
CA ALA A 89 6.00 -8.81 -3.01
C ALA A 89 6.74 -8.33 -4.28
N GLU A 90 6.53 -8.99 -5.41
CA GLU A 90 7.16 -8.61 -6.69
C GLU A 90 6.71 -7.23 -7.17
N TRP A 91 5.47 -6.82 -6.86
CA TRP A 91 5.01 -5.46 -7.13
C TRP A 91 5.73 -4.44 -6.24
N ALA A 92 5.83 -4.72 -4.94
CA ALA A 92 6.48 -3.84 -3.98
C ALA A 92 7.96 -3.63 -4.33
N GLU A 93 8.70 -4.72 -4.59
CA GLU A 93 10.12 -4.69 -4.96
C GLU A 93 10.37 -3.90 -6.23
N ALA A 94 9.59 -4.14 -7.28
CA ALA A 94 9.73 -3.43 -8.54
C ALA A 94 9.44 -1.91 -8.43
N ASN A 95 8.64 -1.49 -7.44
CA ASN A 95 8.39 -0.07 -7.14
C ASN A 95 9.31 0.46 -6.02
N GLY A 96 10.26 -0.35 -5.55
CA GLY A 96 11.24 -0.03 -4.52
C GLY A 96 10.64 0.17 -3.12
N PHE A 97 9.55 -0.51 -2.80
CA PHE A 97 9.00 -0.52 -1.44
C PHE A 97 9.68 -1.61 -0.61
N ARG A 98 10.04 -1.25 0.63
CA ARG A 98 10.34 -2.26 1.65
C ARG A 98 9.03 -2.87 2.12
N TRP A 99 9.04 -4.17 2.33
CA TRP A 99 7.87 -4.89 2.83
C TRP A 99 8.30 -5.99 3.81
N TYR A 100 7.36 -6.38 4.67
CA TYR A 100 7.47 -7.52 5.57
C TYR A 100 6.20 -8.36 5.46
N SER A 101 6.30 -9.63 5.87
CA SER A 101 5.15 -10.44 6.22
C SER A 101 4.97 -10.47 7.73
N VAL A 102 3.88 -11.06 8.19
CA VAL A 102 3.67 -11.35 9.63
C VAL A 102 4.82 -12.15 10.25
N TYR A 103 5.55 -12.92 9.44
CA TYR A 103 6.68 -13.73 9.89
C TYR A 103 8.03 -13.02 9.79
N SER A 104 8.18 -12.03 8.91
CA SER A 104 9.46 -11.34 8.66
C SER A 104 9.57 -9.95 9.28
N ILE A 105 8.48 -9.41 9.83
CA ILE A 105 8.50 -8.12 10.51
C ILE A 105 9.51 -8.13 11.67
N PRO A 106 10.30 -7.05 11.87
CA PRO A 106 11.31 -7.03 12.92
C PRO A 106 10.70 -7.25 14.30
N LYS A 107 11.20 -8.23 15.06
CA LYS A 107 10.73 -8.51 16.43
C LYS A 107 10.75 -7.29 17.34
N LYS A 108 11.76 -6.41 17.19
CA LYS A 108 11.86 -5.12 17.91
C LYS A 108 10.74 -4.12 17.60
N TRP A 109 9.89 -4.40 16.61
CA TRP A 109 8.70 -3.60 16.30
C TRP A 109 7.43 -4.19 16.90
N ILE A 110 7.47 -5.47 17.30
CA ILE A 110 6.38 -6.14 17.99
C ILE A 110 6.61 -5.92 19.49
N ASP A 111 5.56 -5.48 20.18
CA ASP A 111 5.55 -5.52 21.63
C ASP A 111 5.19 -6.94 22.06
N SER A 112 6.14 -7.66 22.66
CA SER A 112 5.92 -9.02 23.16
C SER A 112 4.96 -9.09 24.35
N SER A 113 4.63 -7.94 24.98
CA SER A 113 3.63 -7.86 26.04
C SER A 113 2.20 -7.69 25.52
N CYS A 114 2.04 -7.26 24.26
CA CYS A 114 0.74 -7.23 23.59
C CYS A 114 0.39 -8.62 23.04
N VAL A 115 0.04 -9.54 23.92
CA VAL A 115 -0.72 -10.72 23.53
C VAL A 115 -2.20 -10.33 23.55
N ILE A 116 -2.82 -10.29 22.37
CA ILE A 116 -4.28 -10.16 22.28
C ILE A 116 -4.84 -11.51 22.70
N THR A 117 -5.21 -11.63 23.98
CA THR A 117 -5.89 -12.83 24.51
C THR A 117 -7.37 -12.84 24.17
N GLU A 118 -7.94 -11.66 23.87
CA GLU A 118 -9.34 -11.45 23.53
C GLU A 118 -9.42 -10.35 22.46
N ASN A 119 -10.20 -10.57 21.39
CA ASN A 119 -10.45 -9.58 20.36
C ASN A 119 -11.64 -8.70 20.80
N PRO A 120 -11.44 -7.45 21.27
CA PRO A 120 -12.53 -6.64 21.79
C PRO A 120 -13.55 -6.22 20.71
N ASP A 121 -13.16 -6.25 19.44
CA ASP A 121 -14.05 -5.95 18.32
C ASP A 121 -14.92 -7.15 17.93
N TYR A 122 -14.48 -8.37 18.27
CA TYR A 122 -15.18 -9.63 17.99
C TYR A 122 -15.04 -10.62 19.16
N PRO A 123 -15.71 -10.36 20.29
CA PRO A 123 -15.54 -11.15 21.52
C PRO A 123 -16.05 -12.60 21.42
N GLU A 124 -16.78 -12.92 20.36
CA GLU A 124 -17.40 -14.23 20.10
C GLU A 124 -16.49 -15.25 19.39
N GLU A 125 -15.31 -14.87 18.89
CA GLU A 125 -14.40 -15.77 18.17
C GLU A 125 -13.62 -16.76 19.09
N LEU A 126 -14.09 -16.99 20.31
CA LEU A 126 -13.46 -17.89 21.30
C LEU A 126 -14.05 -19.32 21.33
N GLU A 127 -14.74 -19.77 20.27
CA GLU A 127 -15.22 -21.16 20.13
C GLU A 127 -14.35 -22.03 19.20
#